data_AF-A0A2V8D3F9-F1
#
_entry.id   AF-A0A2V8D3F9-F1
#
_cell.length_a   1.000
_cell.length_b   1.000
_cell.length_c   1.000
_cell.angle_alpha   90.00
_cell.angle_beta   90.00
_cell.angle_gamma   90.00
#
_symmetry.space_group_name_H-M   'P 1'
#
loop_
_entity.id
_entity.type
_entity.pdbx_description
1 polymer ?
#
loop_
_entity_poly.entity_id
_entity_poly.type
_entity_poly.pdbx_seq_one_letter_code
_entity_poly.pdbx_strand_id
1 'polypeptide(L)' 'MHTAARPASSVSAVVPATTRVAVAGATGYTGQELLRLLSRHPAITLTAAMSSGSSSSGVRTLPALARVWNGAIEPF' A
#
# COMPACT_ATOMS: atom_id res chain seq x y z
N MET A 1 -8.27 22.13 53.15
CA MET A 1 -8.30 22.82 51.85
C MET A 1 -7.16 22.27 50.98
N HIS A 2 -7.34 21.17 50.24
CA HIS A 2 -6.35 20.71 49.27
C HIS A 2 -7.08 20.07 48.09
N THR A 3 -7.37 20.90 47.08
CA THR A 3 -7.88 20.47 45.78
C THR A 3 -6.69 19.98 44.96
N ALA A 4 -6.62 18.68 44.68
CA ALA A 4 -5.73 18.14 43.67
C ALA A 4 -6.39 18.32 42.30
N ALA A 5 -5.74 19.07 41.41
CA ALA A 5 -6.21 19.27 40.04
C ALA A 5 -6.09 17.97 39.22
N ARG A 6 -7.20 17.54 38.61
CA ARG A 6 -7.27 16.36 37.73
C ARG A 6 -6.56 16.68 36.41
N PRO A 7 -5.54 15.91 35.98
CA PRO A 7 -4.90 16.16 34.69
C PRO A 7 -5.92 15.98 33.57
N ALA A 8 -5.98 16.95 32.66
CA ALA A 8 -6.85 16.90 31.50
C ALA A 8 -6.38 15.80 30.54
N SER A 9 -7.25 14.84 30.24
CA SER A 9 -6.99 13.77 29.29
C SER A 9 -6.81 14.36 27.88
N SER A 10 -5.61 14.21 27.30
CA SER A 10 -5.36 14.55 25.91
C SER A 10 -6.00 13.49 25.00
N VAL A 11 -7.03 13.88 24.25
CA VAL A 11 -7.55 13.05 23.15
C VAL A 11 -6.50 13.01 22.05
N SER A 12 -5.92 11.84 21.82
CA SER A 12 -5.10 11.59 20.64
C SER A 12 -6.01 11.58 19.41
N ALA A 13 -5.80 12.51 18.49
CA ALA A 13 -6.50 12.50 17.22
C ALA A 13 -6.18 11.18 16.47
N VAL A 14 -7.22 10.44 16.07
CA VAL A 14 -7.07 9.38 15.08
C VAL A 14 -6.81 10.05 13.75
N VAL A 15 -5.55 10.08 13.34
CA VAL A 15 -5.19 10.28 11.93
C VAL A 15 -5.69 9.01 11.22
N PRO A 16 -6.50 9.10 10.15
CA PRO A 16 -6.88 7.90 9.41
C PRO A 16 -5.60 7.24 8.90
N ALA A 17 -5.23 6.12 9.52
CA ALA A 17 -4.00 5.43 9.20
C ALA A 17 -4.14 4.79 7.82
N THR A 18 -3.25 5.15 6.89
CA THR A 18 -3.20 4.53 5.57
C THR A 18 -2.69 3.10 5.71
N THR A 19 -3.45 2.12 5.21
CA THR A 19 -3.05 0.72 5.21
C THR A 19 -1.94 0.51 4.18
N ARG A 20 -0.82 -0.07 4.63
CA ARG A 20 0.32 -0.41 3.76
C ARG A 20 0.10 -1.82 3.19
N VAL A 21 0.16 -1.94 1.87
CA VAL A 21 -0.17 -3.20 1.18
C VAL A 21 0.93 -3.57 0.17
N ALA A 22 1.34 -4.84 0.20
CA ALA A 22 2.15 -5.46 -0.83
C ALA A 22 1.33 -6.51 -1.61
N VAL A 23 1.54 -6.60 -2.92
CA VAL A 23 0.83 -7.57 -3.78
C VAL A 23 1.81 -8.59 -4.34
N ALA A 24 1.70 -9.84 -3.92
CA ALA A 24 2.38 -10.96 -4.56
C ALA A 24 1.52 -11.54 -5.69
N GLY A 25 2.15 -11.94 -6.80
CA GLY A 25 1.42 -12.38 -8.01
C GLY A 25 0.83 -11.22 -8.82
N ALA A 26 1.45 -10.05 -8.76
CA ALA A 26 0.99 -8.82 -9.39
C ALA A 26 0.85 -8.88 -10.92
N THR A 27 1.50 -9.85 -11.58
CA THR A 27 1.41 -10.03 -13.04
C THR A 27 0.19 -10.84 -13.48
N GLY A 28 -0.43 -11.63 -12.59
CA GLY A 28 -1.64 -12.38 -12.90
C GLY A 28 -2.86 -11.46 -13.06
N TYR A 29 -3.92 -11.93 -13.71
CA TYR A 29 -5.13 -11.12 -13.95
C TYR A 29 -5.70 -10.51 -12.66
N THR A 30 -5.88 -11.32 -11.62
CA THR A 30 -6.36 -10.84 -10.32
C THR A 30 -5.38 -9.86 -9.68
N GLY A 31 -4.07 -10.07 -9.82
CA GLY A 31 -3.05 -9.16 -9.31
C GLY A 31 -3.10 -7.79 -9.96
N GLN A 32 -3.28 -7.74 -11.29
CA GLN A 32 -3.40 -6.48 -12.02
C GLN A 32 -4.69 -5.73 -11.68
N GLU A 33 -5.81 -6.45 -11.54
CA GLU A 33 -7.08 -5.83 -11.12
C GLU A 33 -7.02 -5.34 -9.68
N LEU A 34 -6.37 -6.08 -8.78
CA LEU A 34 -6.12 -5.64 -7.43
C LEU A 34 -5.27 -4.36 -7.43
N LEU A 35 -4.17 -4.30 -8.19
CA LEU A 35 -3.37 -3.09 -8.32
C LEU A 35 -4.17 -1.91 -8.86
N ARG A 36 -5.05 -2.13 -9.87
CA ARG A 36 -5.93 -1.11 -10.43
C ARG A 36 -6.88 -0.52 -9.38
N LEU A 37 -7.45 -1.37 -8.52
CA LEU A 37 -8.35 -0.95 -7.44
C LEU A 37 -7.57 -0.22 -6.33
N LEU A 38 -6.48 -0.82 -5.83
CA LEU A 38 -5.70 -0.30 -4.71
C LEU A 38 -5.02 1.04 -5.03
N SER A 39 -4.56 1.24 -6.27
CA SER A 39 -3.88 2.49 -6.68
C SER A 39 -4.79 3.71 -6.70
N ARG A 40 -6.11 3.50 -6.69
CA ARG A 40 -7.12 4.57 -6.63
C ARG A 40 -7.74 4.70 -5.24
N HIS A 41 -7.34 3.86 -4.29
CA HIS A 41 -7.98 3.81 -2.98
C HIS A 41 -7.36 4.84 -2.03
N PRO A 42 -8.15 5.79 -1.47
CA PRO A 42 -7.62 6.95 -0.74
C PRO A 42 -6.93 6.60 0.58
N ALA A 43 -7.25 5.44 1.17
CA ALA A 43 -6.68 5.01 2.45
C ALA A 43 -5.59 3.94 2.32
N ILE A 44 -5.03 3.73 1.13
CA ILE A 44 -4.03 2.67 0.90
C ILE A 44 -2.73 3.25 0.34
N THR A 45 -1.63 2.69 0.80
CA THR A 45 -0.31 2.91 0.24
C THR A 45 0.23 1.57 -0.26
N LEU A 46 0.36 1.44 -1.59
CA LEU A 46 1.04 0.30 -2.19
C LEU A 46 2.54 0.41 -1.92
N THR A 47 3.11 -0.58 -1.24
CA THR A 47 4.52 -0.59 -0.86
C THR A 47 5.37 -1.50 -1.73
N ALA A 48 4.77 -2.52 -2.34
CA ALA A 48 5.45 -3.43 -3.27
C ALA A 48 4.44 -4.14 -4.18
N ALA A 49 4.89 -4.49 -5.37
CA ALA A 49 4.19 -5.38 -6.28
C ALA A 49 5.20 -6.39 -6.80
N MET A 50 4.89 -7.68 -6.70
CA MET A 50 5.88 -8.74 -6.88
C MET A 50 5.35 -9.88 -7.75
N SER A 51 6.25 -10.60 -8.43
CA SER A 51 5.93 -11.79 -9.21
C SER A 51 7.00 -12.88 -9.04
N SER A 52 6.63 -14.16 -9.21
CA SER A 52 7.47 -15.33 -8.92
C SER A 52 8.58 -15.59 -9.96
N GLY A 53 9.07 -14.53 -10.60
CA GLY A 53 10.14 -14.60 -11.58
C GLY A 53 11.50 -14.71 -10.90
N SER A 54 12.46 -15.36 -11.56
CA SER A 54 13.85 -15.36 -11.08
C SER A 54 14.39 -13.93 -11.09
N SER A 55 15.28 -13.59 -10.14
CA SER A 55 15.93 -12.26 -10.08
C SER A 55 16.67 -11.87 -11.38
N SER A 56 17.01 -12.85 -12.24
CA SER A 56 17.58 -12.64 -13.56
C SER A 56 16.60 -12.02 -14.58
N SER A 57 15.29 -12.07 -14.32
CA SER A 57 14.26 -11.55 -15.22
C SER A 57 14.04 -10.04 -15.08
N GLY A 58 14.71 -9.40 -14.11
CA GLY A 58 14.73 -7.95 -13.91
C GLY A 58 13.40 -7.37 -13.44
N VAL A 59 13.44 -6.08 -13.11
CA VAL A 59 12.25 -5.29 -12.78
C VAL A 59 11.35 -5.17 -14.01
N ARG A 60 10.06 -5.50 -13.86
CA ARG A 60 9.06 -5.45 -14.94
C ARG A 60 8.04 -4.32 -14.69
N THR A 61 7.50 -3.75 -15.76
CA THR A 61 6.36 -2.82 -15.71
C THR A 61 5.08 -3.47 -16.23
N LEU A 62 3.93 -2.86 -15.94
CA LEU A 62 2.61 -3.26 -16.46
C LEU A 62 2.05 -2.14 -17.35
N PRO A 63 2.33 -2.12 -18.68
CA PRO A 63 1.88 -1.05 -19.58
C PRO A 63 0.36 -0.84 -19.58
N ALA A 64 -0.42 -1.92 -19.40
CA ALA A 64 -1.88 -1.86 -19.31
C ALA A 64 -2.36 -1.01 -18.11
N LEU A 65 -1.55 -0.91 -17.05
CA LEU A 65 -1.84 -0.11 -15.87
C LEU A 65 -1.18 1.27 -15.90
N ALA A 66 -0.43 1.65 -16.94
CA ALA A 66 0.41 2.87 -16.93
C ALA A 66 -0.34 4.17 -16.58
N ARG A 67 -1.65 4.25 -16.82
CA ARG A 67 -2.51 5.40 -16.47
C ARG A 67 -3.03 5.40 -15.03
N VAL A 68 -2.91 4.28 -14.31
CA VAL A 68 -3.45 4.10 -12.96
C VAL A 68 -2.37 3.72 -11.94
N TRP A 69 -1.31 3.06 -12.38
CA TRP A 69 -0.20 2.62 -11.58
C TRP A 69 1.04 2.43 -12.47
N ASN A 70 2.13 3.08 -12.09
CA ASN A 70 3.40 3.10 -12.84
C ASN A 70 4.57 2.50 -12.05
N GLY A 71 4.27 1.73 -11.00
CA GLY A 71 5.29 1.11 -10.15
C GLY A 71 6.02 -0.06 -10.83
N ALA A 72 7.10 -0.47 -10.19
CA ALA A 72 7.90 -1.62 -10.56
C ALA A 72 7.30 -2.92 -10.02
N ILE A 73 7.44 -3.99 -10.80
CA ILE A 73 7.21 -5.37 -10.35
C ILE A 73 8.57 -5.97 -10.00
N GLU A 74 8.75 -6.32 -8.74
CA GLU A 74 9.96 -6.93 -8.23
C GLU A 74 9.85 -8.47 -8.23
N PRO A 75 10.94 -9.20 -8.50
CA PRO A 75 10.99 -10.65 -8.29
C PRO A 75 10.95 -10.99 -6.79
N PHE A 76 10.37 -12.13 -6.42
CA PHE A 76 10.37 -12.67 -5.05
C PHE A 76 10.66 -14.17 -5.00
#